data_AF-A0A840TTF5-F1
#
_entry.id   AF-A0A840TTF5-F1
#
_cell.length_a   1.000
_cell.length_b   1.000
_cell.length_c   1.000
_cell.angle_alpha   90.00
_cell.angle_beta   90.00
_cell.angle_gamma   90.00
#
_symmetry.space_group_name_H-M   'P 1'
#
loop_
_entity.id
_entity.type
_entity.pdbx_description
1 polymer ?
#
loop_
_entity_poly.entity_id
_entity_poly.type
_entity_poly.pdbx_seq_one_letter_code
_entity_poly.pdbx_strand_id
1 'polypeptide(L)' 'MPIEVKSGKKGTMQSLFLFLAEKKVPFGLRLSLENYAAYENIRVFPLYAVADFIRS' A
#
# COMPACT_ATOMS: atom_id res chain seq x y z
N MET A 1 -10.15 -5.78 -1.82
CA MET A 1 -8.71 -5.51 -1.64
C MET A 1 -8.56 -4.10 -1.09
N PRO A 2 -8.14 -3.91 0.18
CA PRO A 2 -7.96 -2.59 0.78
C PRO A 2 -6.70 -1.92 0.23
N ILE A 3 -6.80 -0.60 0.02
CA ILE A 3 -5.73 0.23 -0.53
C ILE A 3 -5.50 1.40 0.43
N GLU A 4 -4.25 1.61 0.82
CA GLU A 4 -3.84 2.75 1.63
C GLU A 4 -2.88 3.64 0.84
N VAL A 5 -3.15 4.95 0.79
CA VAL A 5 -2.28 5.94 0.12
C VAL A 5 -1.64 6.85 1.16
N LYS A 6 -0.31 6.92 1.18
CA LYS A 6 0.47 7.78 2.08
C LYS A 6 1.36 8.75 1.30
N SER A 7 1.25 10.03 1.62
CA SER A 7 2.12 11.08 1.05
C SER A 7 3.45 11.25 1.80
N GLY A 8 3.56 10.78 3.05
CA GLY A 8 4.75 10.92 3.90
C GLY A 8 5.57 9.64 4.06
N LYS A 9 6.88 9.80 4.33
CA LYS A 9 7.84 8.70 4.59
C LYS A 9 7.75 8.09 6.00
N LYS A 10 7.13 8.79 6.96
CA LYS A 10 6.98 8.33 8.34
C LYS A 10 5.51 8.21 8.69
N GLY A 11 4.99 7.00 8.58
CA GLY A 11 3.68 6.61 9.07
C GLY A 11 3.69 5.12 9.32
N THR A 12 3.50 4.72 10.57
CA THR A 12 3.29 3.32 10.91
C THR A 12 2.07 2.80 10.14
N MET A 13 2.15 1.56 9.66
CA MET A 13 1.06 0.95 8.91
C MET A 13 0.18 0.20 9.91
N GLN A 14 -0.88 0.85 10.42
CA GLN A 14 -1.79 0.25 11.39
C GLN A 14 -3.20 0.05 10.84
N SER A 15 -3.73 1.04 10.10
CA SER A 15 -5.05 1.00 9.47
C SER A 15 -5.19 -0.16 8.47
N LEU A 16 -4.23 -0.33 7.56
CA LEU A 16 -4.31 -1.38 6.53
C LEU A 16 -4.32 -2.79 7.14
N PHE A 17 -3.52 -3.04 8.17
CA PHE A 17 -3.54 -4.32 8.89
C PHE A 17 -4.89 -4.59 9.57
N LEU A 18 -5.48 -3.57 10.20
CA LEU A 18 -6.82 -3.69 10.81
C LEU A 18 -7.87 -4.05 9.75
N PHE A 19 -7.86 -3.37 8.60
CA PHE A 19 -8.80 -3.66 7.52
C PHE A 19 -8.59 -5.05 6.90
N LEU A 20 -7.35 -5.53 6.81
CA LEU A 20 -7.08 -6.88 6.33
C LEU A 20 -7.70 -7.93 7.25
N ALA A 21 -7.54 -7.75 8.57
CA ALA A 21 -8.09 -8.63 9.58
C ALA A 21 -9.63 -8.59 9.59
N GLU A 22 -10.24 -7.40 9.59
CA GLU A 22 -11.70 -7.25 9.63
C GLU A 22 -12.38 -7.79 8.38
N LYS A 23 -11.81 -7.54 7.19
CA LYS A 23 -12.41 -7.95 5.92
C LYS A 23 -12.00 -9.35 5.48
N LYS A 24 -11.17 -10.06 6.28
CA LYS A 24 -10.63 -11.41 5.99
C LYS A 24 -10.08 -11.54 4.57
N VAL A 25 -9.36 -10.50 4.13
CA VAL A 25 -8.80 -10.42 2.78
C VAL A 25 -7.33 -10.86 2.82
N PRO A 26 -6.87 -11.62 1.82
CA PRO A 26 -5.55 -12.24 1.86
C PRO A 26 -4.40 -11.26 1.64
N PHE A 27 -4.65 -10.09 1.03
CA PHE A 27 -3.61 -9.10 0.80
C PHE A 27 -4.16 -7.68 0.63
N GLY A 28 -3.28 -6.70 0.84
CA GLY A 28 -3.55 -5.27 0.71
C GLY A 28 -2.49 -4.55 -0.11
N LEU A 29 -2.83 -3.35 -0.57
CA LEU A 29 -1.93 -2.50 -1.35
C LEU A 29 -1.63 -1.21 -0.57
N ARG A 30 -0.35 -0.82 -0.53
CA ARG A 30 0.08 0.48 -0.02
C ARG A 30 0.74 1.27 -1.14
N LEU A 31 0.27 2.50 -1.35
CA LEU A 31 0.88 3.45 -2.25
C LEU A 31 1.62 4.50 -1.44
N SER A 32 2.92 4.66 -1.64
CA SER A 32 3.72 5.69 -0.97
C SER A 32 4.77 6.32 -1.88
N LEU A 33 5.45 7.37 -1.41
CA LEU A 33 6.63 7.92 -2.10
C LEU A 33 7.92 7.12 -1.79
N GLU A 34 7.79 5.93 -1.21
CA GLU A 34 8.92 5.05 -0.91
C GLU A 34 9.12 4.06 -2.06
N ASN A 35 10.28 3.40 -2.07
CA ASN A 35 10.56 2.34 -3.05
C ASN A 35 9.64 1.13 -2.84
N TYR A 36 9.63 0.26 -3.83
CA TYR A 36 8.95 -1.04 -3.76
C TYR A 36 9.35 -1.80 -2.49
N ALA A 37 8.36 -2.29 -1.78
CA ALA A 37 8.55 -3.12 -0.60
C ALA A 37 7.42 -4.14 -0.48
N ALA A 38 7.66 -5.20 0.28
CA ALA A 38 6.64 -6.16 0.65
C ALA A 38 6.74 -6.40 2.16
N TYR A 39 5.59 -6.35 2.83
CA TYR A 39 5.47 -6.60 4.26
C TYR A 39 4.37 -7.64 4.46
N GLU A 40 4.75 -8.88 4.79
CA GLU A 40 3.81 -9.99 4.95
C GLU A 40 2.80 -10.07 3.78
N ASN A 41 1.56 -9.70 4.04
CA ASN A 41 0.42 -9.75 3.11
C ASN A 41 0.18 -8.40 2.39
N ILE A 42 1.13 -7.48 2.43
CA ILE A 42 0.97 -6.11 1.96
C ILE A 42 2.04 -5.79 0.94
N ARG A 43 1.61 -5.34 -0.24
CA ARG A 43 2.50 -4.92 -1.32
C ARG A 43 2.57 -3.40 -1.36
N VAL A 44 3.78 -2.86 -1.30
CA VAL A 44 4.04 -1.43 -1.37
C VAL A 44 4.50 -1.08 -2.77
N PHE A 45 3.76 -0.19 -3.40
CA PHE A 45 4.08 0.37 -4.70
C PHE A 45 4.40 1.86 -4.57
N PRO A 46 5.45 2.33 -5.24
CA PRO A 46 5.70 3.75 -5.31
C PRO A 46 4.61 4.46 -6.12
N LEU A 47 4.17 5.63 -5.66
CA LEU A 47 3.18 6.47 -6.35
C LEU A 47 3.63 6.86 -7.76
N TYR A 48 4.94 7.08 -7.96
CA TYR A 48 5.49 7.38 -9.28
C TYR A 48 5.28 6.21 -10.27
N ALA A 49 5.42 4.97 -9.81
CA ALA A 49 5.27 3.79 -10.65
C ALA A 49 3.81 3.58 -11.09
N VAL A 50 2.87 3.86 -10.21
CA VAL A 50 1.44 3.81 -10.54
C VAL A 50 1.04 4.97 -11.46
N ALA A 51 1.64 6.15 -11.27
CA ALA A 51 1.40 7.29 -12.14
C ALA A 51 1.86 7.02 -13.58
N ASP A 52 3.00 6.34 -13.76
CA ASP A 52 3.50 5.93 -15.08
C ASP A 52 2.56 4.92 -15.75
N PHE A 53 2.02 3.96 -14.99
CA PHE A 53 1.04 2.99 -15.50
C PHE A 53 -0.27 3.64 -15.97
N ILE A 54 -0.69 4.75 -15.37
CA ILE A 54 -1.90 5.48 -15.79
C ILE A 54 -1.64 6.29 -17.07
N ARG A 55 -0.39 6.66 -17.36
CA ARG A 55 -0.01 7.47 -18.52
C ARG A 55 0.28 6.64 -19.78
N SER A 56 0.48 5.33 -19.66
CA SER A 56 0.64 4.39 -20.79
C SER A 56 -0.68 3.96 -21.40
#